data_AF-A0A956QCH9-F1
#
_entry.id   AF-A0A956QCH9-F1
#
_cell.length_a   1.000
_cell.length_b   1.000
_cell.length_c   1.000
_cell.angle_alpha   90.00
_cell.angle_beta   90.00
_cell.angle_gamma   90.00
#
_symmetry.space_group_name_H-M   'P 1'
#
loop_
_entity.id
_entity.type
_entity.pdbx_description
1 polymer ?
#
loop_
_entity_poly.entity_id
_entity_poly.type
_entity_poly.pdbx_seq_one_letter_code
_entity_poly.pdbx_strand_id
1 'polypeptide(L)'
;MDPTQVTHVLYHAQCPDGFGAALAAWRVLGDTAVYLPVAHGEAPPDLPAEARVAIVDFSYTRDVILGMRERLADMVILDHHKTAEEELAGLDFATFDMHKSGARMAWEYWHPDEPVPELVAYIEDKDLWRWELPQSKEVSIALHAYPMDFNVWSQLTVAHLKIEGVALLRLQD
;
A
#
# COMPACT_ATOMS: atom_id res chain seq x y z
N MET A 1 16.16 -3.94 -4.25
CA MET A 1 16.14 -2.69 -5.04
C MET A 1 16.28 -1.50 -4.10
N ASP A 2 17.03 -0.46 -4.48
CA ASP A 2 17.07 0.83 -3.75
C ASP A 2 15.70 1.52 -3.86
N PRO A 3 15.03 1.86 -2.73
CA PRO A 3 13.69 2.46 -2.74
C PRO A 3 13.58 3.75 -3.56
N THR A 4 14.66 4.54 -3.64
CA THR A 4 14.68 5.83 -4.36
C THR A 4 14.76 5.69 -5.88
N GLN A 5 15.10 4.49 -6.37
CA GLN A 5 15.19 4.20 -7.80
C GLN A 5 13.89 3.65 -8.38
N VAL A 6 12.83 3.48 -7.57
CA VAL A 6 11.54 3.02 -8.04
C VAL A 6 10.94 4.05 -8.99
N THR A 7 10.46 3.56 -10.13
CA THR A 7 9.87 4.40 -11.20
C THR A 7 8.38 4.14 -11.36
N HIS A 8 7.90 2.96 -10.97
CA HIS A 8 6.49 2.58 -11.07
C HIS A 8 6.07 1.87 -9.79
N VAL A 9 4.96 2.30 -9.20
CA VAL A 9 4.35 1.69 -8.02
C VAL A 9 2.99 1.15 -8.44
N LEU A 10 2.87 -0.17 -8.51
CA LEU A 10 1.59 -0.85 -8.68
C LEU A 10 1.01 -1.10 -7.28
N TYR A 11 -0.22 -0.69 -7.04
CA TYR A 11 -0.86 -0.85 -5.72
C TYR A 11 -2.29 -1.35 -5.83
N HIS A 12 -2.79 -1.99 -4.77
CA HIS A 12 -4.16 -2.52 -4.78
C HIS A 12 -5.20 -1.40 -4.88
N ALA A 13 -6.03 -1.44 -5.93
CA ALA A 13 -7.02 -0.41 -6.21
C ALA A 13 -8.18 -0.40 -5.20
N GLN A 14 -8.71 0.79 -4.89
CA GLN A 14 -9.86 0.98 -3.99
C GLN A 14 -9.67 0.39 -2.58
N CYS A 15 -8.42 0.15 -2.19
CA CYS A 15 -8.03 -0.35 -0.87
C CYS A 15 -7.31 0.76 -0.10
N PRO A 16 -7.74 1.12 1.14
CA PRO A 16 -6.98 2.04 1.97
C PRO A 16 -5.56 1.57 2.28
N ASP A 17 -5.36 0.25 2.37
CA ASP A 17 -4.03 -0.32 2.60
C ASP A 17 -3.14 -0.11 1.38
N GLY A 18 -3.60 -0.52 0.19
CA GLY A 18 -2.89 -0.30 -1.07
C GLY A 18 -2.63 1.16 -1.38
N PHE A 19 -3.60 2.04 -1.14
CA PHE A 19 -3.39 3.47 -1.33
C PHE A 19 -2.44 4.06 -0.27
N GLY A 20 -2.52 3.59 0.99
CA GLY A 20 -1.56 3.95 2.04
C GLY A 20 -0.13 3.53 1.70
N ALA A 21 0.04 2.35 1.09
CA ALA A 21 1.32 1.87 0.60
C ALA A 21 1.87 2.75 -0.54
N ALA A 22 1.02 3.10 -1.51
CA ALA A 22 1.40 4.03 -2.57
C ALA A 22 1.75 5.43 -2.03
N LEU A 23 1.03 5.92 -1.01
CA LEU A 23 1.32 7.19 -0.36
C LEU A 23 2.69 7.19 0.34
N ALA A 24 3.09 6.07 0.95
CA ALA A 24 4.42 5.93 1.54
C ALA A 24 5.52 6.11 0.48
N ALA A 25 5.36 5.48 -0.69
CA ALA A 25 6.27 5.68 -1.81
C ALA A 25 6.23 7.12 -2.36
N TRP A 26 5.04 7.71 -2.50
CA TRP A 26 4.83 9.06 -3.00
C TRP A 26 5.54 10.14 -2.17
N ARG A 27 5.61 9.97 -0.86
CA ARG A 27 6.35 10.90 0.02
C ARG A 27 7.85 10.96 -0.25
N VAL A 28 8.43 9.93 -0.87
CA VAL A 28 9.87 9.90 -1.25
C VAL A 28 10.05 10.26 -2.71
N LEU A 29 9.24 9.68 -3.60
CA LEU A 29 9.44 9.75 -5.05
C LEU A 29 8.72 10.95 -5.69
N GLY A 30 7.62 11.44 -5.10
CA GLY A 30 6.82 12.52 -5.66
C GLY A 30 6.51 12.30 -7.15
N ASP A 31 6.80 13.31 -7.98
CA ASP A 31 6.50 13.27 -9.42
C ASP A 31 7.53 12.45 -10.25
N THR A 32 8.53 11.82 -9.63
CA THR A 32 9.53 11.02 -10.35
C THR A 32 9.10 9.58 -10.60
N ALA A 33 7.95 9.16 -10.08
CA ALA A 33 7.39 7.83 -10.28
C ALA A 33 5.95 7.88 -10.79
N VAL A 34 5.50 6.79 -11.40
CA VAL A 34 4.14 6.57 -11.85
C VAL A 34 3.43 5.65 -10.86
N TYR A 35 2.22 6.01 -10.43
CA TYR A 35 1.42 5.25 -9.48
C TYR A 35 0.21 4.67 -10.21
N LEU A 36 0.11 3.35 -10.25
CA LEU A 36 -0.91 2.64 -11.02
C LEU A 36 -1.77 1.79 -10.08
N PRO A 37 -3.05 2.14 -9.87
CA PRO A 37 -3.97 1.27 -9.14
C PRO A 37 -4.27 0.03 -9.98
N VAL A 38 -4.27 -1.14 -9.35
CA VAL A 38 -4.58 -2.43 -9.98
C VAL A 38 -5.72 -3.12 -9.22
N ALA A 39 -6.80 -3.43 -9.92
CA ALA A 39 -7.91 -4.19 -9.37
C ALA A 39 -7.65 -5.70 -9.47
N HIS A 40 -8.29 -6.48 -8.59
CA HIS A 40 -8.15 -7.93 -8.58
C HIS A 40 -8.56 -8.54 -9.93
N GLY A 41 -7.67 -9.37 -10.50
CA GLY A 41 -7.91 -10.06 -11.78
C GLY A 41 -7.55 -9.24 -13.03
N GLU A 42 -7.10 -8.00 -12.89
CA GLU A 42 -6.53 -7.25 -14.01
C GLU A 42 -5.17 -7.83 -14.42
N ALA A 43 -4.86 -7.76 -15.71
CA ALA A 43 -3.53 -8.09 -16.20
C ALA A 43 -2.52 -7.01 -15.75
N PRO A 44 -1.22 -7.32 -15.68
CA PRO A 44 -0.21 -6.30 -15.49
C PRO A 44 -0.32 -5.18 -16.53
N PRO A 45 -0.14 -3.91 -16.12
CA PRO A 45 -0.12 -2.80 -17.07
C PRO A 45 1.06 -2.96 -18.03
N ASP A 46 0.97 -2.30 -19.19
CA ASP A 46 2.10 -2.19 -20.11
C ASP A 46 3.17 -1.27 -19.50
N LEU A 47 4.39 -1.78 -19.33
CA LEU A 47 5.48 -1.11 -18.64
C LEU A 47 6.74 -1.14 -19.51
N PRO A 48 7.50 -0.03 -19.57
CA PRO A 48 8.74 0.01 -20.34
C PRO A 48 9.79 -0.92 -19.73
N ALA A 49 10.70 -1.46 -20.55
CA ALA A 49 11.69 -2.45 -20.11
C ALA A 49 12.66 -1.89 -19.04
N GLU A 50 12.93 -0.59 -19.09
CA GLU A 50 13.74 0.13 -18.10
C GLU A 50 13.02 0.35 -16.75
N ALA A 51 11.73 0.01 -16.64
CA ALA A 51 10.98 0.23 -15.41
C ALA A 51 11.55 -0.58 -14.23
N ARG A 52 11.63 0.10 -13.10
CA ARG A 52 11.96 -0.42 -11.78
C ARG A 52 10.69 -0.38 -10.95
N VAL A 53 10.09 -1.54 -10.71
CA VAL A 53 8.68 -1.67 -10.29
C VAL A 53 8.59 -2.11 -8.83
N ALA A 54 7.80 -1.39 -8.04
CA ALA A 54 7.31 -1.89 -6.76
C ALA A 54 5.85 -2.34 -6.92
N ILE A 55 5.53 -3.55 -6.46
CA ILE A 55 4.17 -4.04 -6.31
C ILE A 55 3.88 -4.06 -4.82
N VAL A 56 2.84 -3.35 -4.37
CA VAL A 56 2.53 -3.18 -2.95
C VAL A 56 1.08 -3.51 -2.64
N ASP A 57 0.85 -4.20 -1.53
CA ASP A 57 -0.49 -4.61 -1.03
C ASP A 57 -1.23 -5.64 -1.92
N PHE A 58 -0.54 -6.23 -2.90
CA PHE A 58 -1.04 -7.38 -3.64
C PHE A 58 0.09 -8.06 -4.40
N SER A 59 -0.22 -9.21 -4.99
CA SER A 59 0.69 -9.94 -5.87
C SER A 59 -0.06 -10.54 -7.07
N TYR A 60 0.63 -10.64 -8.21
CA TYR A 60 0.19 -11.52 -9.30
C TYR A 60 0.64 -12.97 -9.06
N THR A 61 0.16 -13.90 -9.88
CA THR A 61 0.62 -15.30 -9.85
C THR A 61 2.10 -15.40 -10.16
N ARG A 62 2.74 -16.51 -9.73
CA ARG A 62 4.18 -16.70 -9.90
C ARG A 62 4.64 -16.56 -11.35
N ASP A 63 3.91 -17.18 -12.28
CA ASP A 63 4.24 -17.12 -13.72
C ASP A 63 4.21 -15.70 -14.27
N VAL A 64 3.23 -14.89 -13.84
CA VAL A 64 3.12 -13.48 -14.24
C VAL A 64 4.28 -12.67 -13.66
N ILE A 65 4.59 -12.85 -12.38
CA ILE A 65 5.70 -12.18 -11.70
C ILE A 65 7.04 -12.52 -12.35
N LEU A 66 7.30 -13.79 -12.66
CA LEU A 66 8.52 -14.21 -13.35
C LEU A 66 8.61 -13.63 -14.76
N GLY A 67 7.51 -13.67 -15.53
CA GLY A 67 7.48 -13.09 -16.88
C GLY A 67 7.62 -11.57 -16.89
N MET A 68 7.19 -10.87 -15.83
CA MET A 68 7.50 -9.45 -15.64
C MET A 68 8.97 -9.25 -15.25
N ARG A 69 9.50 -10.05 -14.31
CA ARG A 69 10.90 -9.96 -13.84
C ARG A 69 11.93 -10.13 -14.95
N GLU A 70 11.64 -10.95 -15.96
CA GLU A 70 12.50 -11.13 -17.14
C GLU A 70 12.58 -9.92 -18.07
N ARG A 71 11.53 -9.08 -18.10
CA ARG A 71 11.41 -7.96 -19.05
C ARG A 71 11.74 -6.60 -18.44
N LEU A 72 11.67 -6.48 -17.12
CA LEU A 72 11.82 -5.23 -16.39
C LEU A 72 13.21 -5.10 -15.77
N ALA A 73 13.69 -3.87 -15.62
CA ALA A 73 15.02 -3.58 -15.11
C ALA A 73 15.19 -3.98 -13.63
N ASP A 74 14.16 -3.75 -12.81
CA ASP A 74 14.16 -4.23 -11.43
C ASP A 74 12.73 -4.39 -10.88
N MET A 75 12.56 -5.16 -9.81
CA MET A 75 11.27 -5.40 -9.16
C MET A 75 11.44 -5.61 -7.66
N VAL A 76 10.45 -5.15 -6.89
CA VAL A 76 10.22 -5.56 -5.50
C VAL A 76 8.73 -5.79 -5.28
N ILE A 77 8.38 -6.74 -4.42
CA ILE A 77 7.01 -7.02 -3.99
C ILE A 77 6.97 -6.91 -2.46
N LEU A 78 6.02 -6.13 -1.95
CA LEU A 78 5.75 -5.97 -0.52
C LEU A 78 4.27 -6.31 -0.29
N ASP A 79 4.01 -7.45 0.34
CA ASP A 79 2.65 -7.96 0.44
C ASP A 79 2.44 -8.75 1.74
N HIS A 80 1.19 -8.91 2.16
CA HIS A 80 0.79 -9.56 3.41
C HIS A 80 -0.31 -10.61 3.21
N HIS A 81 -0.61 -10.98 1.96
CA HIS A 81 -1.56 -12.02 1.64
C HIS A 81 -0.93 -13.42 1.71
N LYS A 82 -1.41 -14.27 2.62
CA LYS A 82 -0.89 -15.64 2.84
C LYS A 82 -0.81 -16.50 1.58
N THR A 83 -1.85 -16.46 0.73
CA THR A 83 -1.85 -17.23 -0.52
C THR A 83 -0.76 -16.76 -1.49
N ALA A 84 -0.47 -15.45 -1.52
CA ALA A 84 0.61 -14.90 -2.32
C ALA A 84 1.99 -15.26 -1.76
N GLU A 85 2.16 -15.29 -0.43
CA GLU A 85 3.40 -15.74 0.22
C GLU A 85 3.74 -17.19 -0.18
N GLU A 86 2.75 -18.08 -0.13
CA GLU A 86 2.91 -19.49 -0.51
C GLU A 86 3.28 -19.63 -2.01
N GLU A 87 2.59 -18.88 -2.88
CA GLU A 87 2.79 -18.89 -4.33
C GLU A 87 4.16 -18.31 -4.77
N LEU A 88 4.58 -17.21 -4.12
CA LEU A 88 5.81 -16.48 -4.43
C LEU A 88 7.00 -16.92 -3.59
N ALA A 89 6.88 -18.01 -2.83
CA ALA A 89 7.94 -18.55 -2.00
C ALA A 89 9.27 -18.70 -2.77
N GLY A 90 10.37 -18.29 -2.12
CA GLY A 90 11.72 -18.38 -2.65
C GLY A 90 12.11 -17.30 -3.67
N LEU A 91 11.24 -16.32 -3.97
CA LEU A 91 11.62 -15.14 -4.74
C LEU A 91 12.27 -14.11 -3.82
N ASP A 92 13.54 -13.80 -4.06
CA ASP A 92 14.36 -12.90 -3.22
C ASP A 92 13.94 -11.42 -3.30
N PHE A 93 13.16 -11.07 -4.31
CA PHE A 93 12.57 -9.75 -4.50
C PHE A 93 11.13 -9.64 -3.98
N ALA A 94 10.60 -10.68 -3.33
CA ALA A 94 9.30 -10.66 -2.69
C ALA A 94 9.45 -10.76 -1.17
N THR A 95 8.92 -9.76 -0.46
CA THR A 95 8.92 -9.71 1.00
C THR A 95 7.49 -9.80 1.50
N PHE A 96 7.27 -10.71 2.46
CA PHE A 96 5.98 -10.95 3.08
C PHE A 96 6.04 -10.79 4.60
N ASP A 97 5.02 -10.17 5.19
CA ASP A 97 4.86 -10.09 6.64
C ASP A 97 3.37 -10.09 7.02
N MET A 98 2.88 -11.25 7.49
CA MET A 98 1.46 -11.44 7.86
C MET A 98 1.04 -10.63 9.11
N HIS A 99 1.99 -10.00 9.81
CA HIS A 99 1.72 -9.18 10.98
C HIS A 99 1.71 -7.69 10.67
N LYS A 100 1.92 -7.32 9.40
CA LYS A 100 1.90 -5.94 8.93
C LYS A 100 0.93 -5.80 7.78
N SER A 101 0.37 -4.60 7.67
CA SER A 101 -0.39 -4.17 6.49
C SER A 101 0.55 -3.83 5.33
N GLY A 102 0.06 -3.80 4.10
CA GLY A 102 0.82 -3.36 2.93
C GLY A 102 1.37 -1.94 3.10
N ALA A 103 0.59 -1.03 3.68
CA ALA A 103 0.97 0.35 3.99
C ALA A 103 2.10 0.42 5.01
N ARG A 104 2.07 -0.45 6.03
CA ARG A 104 3.15 -0.55 7.02
C ARG A 104 4.44 -1.05 6.37
N MET A 105 4.37 -2.11 5.58
CA MET A 105 5.55 -2.67 4.90
C MET A 105 6.15 -1.67 3.92
N ALA A 106 5.32 -0.97 3.15
CA ALA A 106 5.76 0.11 2.28
C ALA A 106 6.42 1.26 3.05
N TRP A 107 5.84 1.69 4.17
CA TRP A 107 6.45 2.74 5.00
C TRP A 107 7.86 2.35 5.45
N GLU A 108 8.04 1.15 6.01
CA GLU A 108 9.34 0.67 6.46
C GLU A 108 10.36 0.53 5.31
N TYR A 109 9.89 0.24 4.08
CA TYR A 109 10.75 0.13 2.90
C TYR A 109 11.25 1.50 2.41
N TRP A 110 10.38 2.51 2.34
CA TRP A 110 10.75 3.86 1.85
C TRP A 110 11.28 4.80 2.94
N HIS A 111 10.93 4.58 4.20
CA HIS A 111 11.27 5.43 5.34
C HIS A 111 11.90 4.63 6.50
N PRO A 112 13.01 3.89 6.26
CA PRO A 112 13.53 2.90 7.21
C PRO A 112 13.99 3.49 8.56
N ASP A 113 14.34 4.78 8.58
CA ASP A 113 14.82 5.49 9.77
C ASP A 113 13.74 6.37 10.43
N GLU A 114 12.51 6.38 9.89
CA GLU A 114 11.42 7.20 10.41
C GLU A 114 10.40 6.38 11.21
N PRO A 115 9.83 6.95 12.29
CA PRO A 115 8.72 6.29 12.98
C PRO A 115 7.52 6.18 12.05
N VAL A 116 6.73 5.12 12.23
CA VAL A 116 5.52 4.94 11.44
C VAL A 116 4.46 5.98 11.80
N PRO A 117 3.92 6.73 10.82
CA PRO A 117 2.90 7.74 11.06
C PRO A 117 1.64 7.15 11.65
N GLU A 118 0.95 7.93 12.49
CA GLU A 118 -0.31 7.50 13.07
C GLU A 118 -1.31 7.04 12.00
N LEU A 119 -1.43 7.75 10.88
CA LEU A 119 -2.36 7.36 9.81
C LEU A 119 -2.10 5.93 9.30
N VAL A 120 -0.83 5.56 9.09
CA VAL A 120 -0.45 4.19 8.67
C VAL A 120 -0.79 3.17 9.75
N ALA A 121 -0.59 3.51 11.03
CA ALA A 121 -0.97 2.63 12.14
C ALA A 121 -2.49 2.38 12.22
N TYR A 122 -3.33 3.39 11.93
CA TYR A 122 -4.79 3.23 11.87
C TYR A 122 -5.25 2.46 10.63
N ILE A 123 -4.56 2.62 9.49
CA ILE A 123 -4.79 1.79 8.30
C ILE A 123 -4.52 0.32 8.65
N GLU A 124 -3.38 0.02 9.26
CA GLU A 124 -3.01 -1.34 9.68
C GLU A 124 -4.01 -1.93 10.69
N ASP A 125 -4.41 -1.16 11.69
CA ASP A 125 -5.33 -1.62 12.73
C ASP A 125 -6.69 -2.05 12.15
N LYS A 126 -7.15 -1.34 11.11
CA LYS A 126 -8.36 -1.69 10.35
C LYS A 126 -8.14 -2.88 9.44
N ASP A 127 -7.04 -2.87 8.70
CA ASP A 127 -6.73 -3.85 7.66
C ASP A 127 -6.61 -5.26 8.28
N LEU A 128 -5.81 -5.37 9.35
CA LEU A 128 -5.63 -6.61 10.10
C LEU A 128 -6.78 -6.91 11.07
N TRP A 129 -7.85 -6.11 11.05
CA TRP A 129 -9.06 -6.27 11.87
C TRP A 129 -8.80 -6.31 13.39
N ARG A 130 -7.81 -5.55 13.88
CA ARG A 130 -7.39 -5.53 15.28
C ARG A 130 -8.30 -4.68 16.15
N TRP A 131 -8.63 -3.46 15.70
CA TRP A 131 -9.46 -2.49 16.43
C TRP A 131 -8.91 -2.12 17.82
N GLU A 132 -7.60 -2.09 17.97
CA GLU A 132 -6.92 -1.83 19.24
C GLU A 132 -6.71 -0.33 19.49
N LEU A 133 -6.67 0.47 18.43
CA LEU A 133 -6.43 1.91 18.53
C LEU A 133 -7.71 2.69 18.95
N PRO A 134 -7.57 3.75 19.77
CA PRO A 134 -8.73 4.56 20.18
C PRO A 134 -9.50 5.12 18.98
N GLN A 135 -10.81 4.89 18.95
CA GLN A 135 -11.69 5.37 17.87
C GLN A 135 -11.29 4.87 16.47
N SER A 136 -10.72 3.67 16.38
CA SER A 136 -10.26 3.10 15.11
C SER A 136 -11.37 2.97 14.06
N LYS A 137 -12.59 2.60 14.48
CA LYS A 137 -13.76 2.52 13.58
C LYS A 137 -14.13 3.88 13.00
N GLU A 138 -14.11 4.93 13.82
CA GLU A 138 -14.38 6.31 13.42
C GLU A 138 -13.31 6.81 12.45
N VAL A 139 -12.03 6.55 12.73
CA VAL A 139 -10.95 6.92 11.79
C VAL A 139 -11.11 6.18 10.47
N SER A 140 -11.41 4.88 10.51
CA SER A 140 -11.55 4.05 9.30
C SER A 140 -12.68 4.53 8.40
N ILE A 141 -13.87 4.82 8.96
CA ILE A 141 -15.01 5.30 8.18
C ILE A 141 -14.78 6.72 7.65
N ALA A 142 -14.15 7.59 8.44
CA ALA A 142 -13.80 8.94 8.01
C ALA A 142 -12.80 8.89 6.85
N LEU A 143 -11.72 8.10 6.98
CA LEU A 143 -10.72 7.94 5.93
C LEU A 143 -11.35 7.45 4.61
N HIS A 144 -12.29 6.49 4.69
CA HIS A 144 -13.03 5.99 3.53
C HIS A 144 -13.89 7.05 2.82
N ALA A 145 -14.28 8.12 3.51
CA ALA A 145 -15.07 9.18 2.92
C ALA A 145 -14.24 10.17 2.08
N TYR A 146 -12.90 10.14 2.20
CA TYR A 146 -12.00 10.97 1.42
C TYR A 146 -11.66 10.32 0.07
N PRO A 147 -11.49 11.12 -1.00
CA PRO A 147 -10.91 10.61 -2.24
C PRO A 147 -9.50 10.09 -1.98
N MET A 148 -9.14 8.98 -2.63
CA MET A 148 -7.78 8.43 -2.65
C MET A 148 -6.91 9.30 -3.58
N ASP A 149 -6.53 10.47 -3.07
CA ASP A 149 -5.66 11.45 -3.70
C ASP A 149 -4.47 11.74 -2.77
N PHE A 150 -3.25 11.76 -3.31
CA PHE A 150 -2.04 11.89 -2.50
C PHE A 150 -1.97 13.24 -1.79
N ASN A 151 -2.38 14.32 -2.45
CA ASN A 151 -2.38 15.65 -1.84
C ASN A 151 -3.40 15.71 -0.70
N VAL A 152 -4.56 15.09 -0.87
CA VAL A 152 -5.59 14.99 0.17
C VAL A 152 -5.06 14.18 1.36
N TRP A 153 -4.65 12.92 1.15
CA TRP A 153 -4.23 12.04 2.25
C TRP A 153 -2.95 12.52 2.94
N SER A 154 -2.07 13.24 2.23
CA SER A 154 -0.87 13.81 2.83
C SER A 154 -1.15 14.86 3.92
N GLN A 155 -2.34 15.47 3.89
CA GLN A 155 -2.77 16.54 4.80
C GLN A 155 -3.70 16.05 5.92
N LEU A 156 -4.19 14.80 5.85
CA LEU A 156 -5.08 14.25 6.86
C LEU A 156 -4.37 14.08 8.20
N THR A 157 -5.09 14.33 9.29
CA THR A 157 -4.63 14.03 10.64
C THR A 157 -5.61 13.08 11.31
N VAL A 158 -5.09 12.11 12.07
CA VAL A 158 -5.91 11.17 12.84
C VAL A 158 -6.83 11.92 13.81
N ALA A 159 -6.39 13.03 14.40
CA ALA A 159 -7.20 13.86 15.28
C ALA A 159 -8.47 14.39 14.59
N HIS A 160 -8.37 14.85 13.34
CA HIS A 160 -9.54 15.30 12.57
C HIS A 160 -10.44 14.13 12.16
N LEU A 161 -9.84 13.03 11.67
CA LEU A 161 -10.59 11.83 11.27
C LEU A 161 -11.43 11.25 12.43
N LYS A 162 -10.89 11.27 13.66
CA LYS A 162 -11.61 10.87 14.87
C LYS A 162 -12.87 11.70 15.11
N ILE A 163 -12.83 13.00 14.84
CA ILE A 163 -13.96 13.90 15.06
C ILE A 163 -15.04 13.67 14.00
N GLU A 164 -14.64 13.60 12.73
CA GLU A 164 -15.55 13.42 11.59
C GLU A 164 -16.22 12.04 11.62
N GLY A 165 -15.46 11.01 11.97
CA GLY A 165 -15.91 9.63 11.98
C GLY A 165 -17.06 9.36 12.96
N VAL A 166 -17.17 10.13 14.05
CA VAL A 166 -18.29 10.00 15.01
C VAL A 166 -19.63 10.26 14.32
N ALA A 167 -19.70 11.25 13.44
CA ALA A 167 -20.94 11.57 12.73
C ALA A 167 -21.24 10.55 11.63
N LEU A 168 -20.22 10.11 10.90
CA LEU A 168 -20.36 9.13 9.81
C LEU A 168 -20.78 7.75 10.32
N LEU A 169 -20.22 7.30 11.45
CA LEU A 169 -20.51 5.98 12.00
C LEU A 169 -21.99 5.85 12.39
N ARG A 170 -22.59 6.92 12.93
CA ARG A 170 -24.02 6.98 13.27
C ARG A 170 -24.97 6.88 12.06
N LEU A 171 -24.47 7.10 10.83
CA LEU A 171 -25.26 7.00 9.61
C LEU A 171 -25.26 5.58 9.00
N GLN A 172 -24.40 4.68 9.51
CA GLN A 172 -24.35 3.28 9.07
C GLN A 172 -25.23 2.35 9.92
N ASP A 173 -25.68 2.81 11.09
CA ASP A 173 -26.65 2.13 11.98
C ASP A 173 -28.10 2.42 11.55
#